data_AF-A0A1B9SFT1-F1
#
_entry.id   AF-A0A1B9SFT1-F1
#
_cell.length_a   1.000
_cell.length_b   1.000
_cell.length_c   1.000
_cell.angle_alpha   90.00
_cell.angle_beta   90.00
_cell.angle_gamma   90.00
#
_symmetry.space_group_name_H-M   'P 1'
#
loop_
_entity.id
_entity.type
_entity.pdbx_description
1 polymer ?
#
loop_
_entity_poly.entity_id
_entity_poly.type
_entity_poly.pdbx_seq_one_letter_code
_entity_poly.pdbx_strand_id
1 'polypeptide(L)'
;MSENQLGKSEMSSVDFASTALKKYIAPKGSAENVKDRIRVAARRLGWSFTRTKDVWYADPRVSISAEELRVIEEKAGITYGRAEVREIDELIRKADLLLAGPEADFFRPLVDAFRQMLGAQNRA
;
A
#
# COMPACT_ATOMS: atom_id res chain seq x y z
N MET A 1 -8.87 -12.14 -26.98
CA MET A 1 -7.57 -12.15 -26.28
C MET A 1 -7.61 -11.03 -25.24
N SER A 2 -8.19 -11.31 -24.08
CA SER A 2 -8.28 -10.36 -22.97
C SER A 2 -7.54 -10.95 -21.79
N GLU A 3 -6.21 -10.84 -21.80
CA GLU A 3 -5.41 -11.21 -20.66
C GLU A 3 -5.56 -10.11 -19.58
N ASN A 4 -6.34 -10.45 -18.57
CA ASN A 4 -6.17 -10.08 -17.17
C ASN A 4 -5.86 -8.61 -16.85
N GLN A 5 -6.92 -7.78 -16.84
CA GLN A 5 -6.98 -6.56 -16.02
C GLN A 5 -7.29 -6.87 -14.53
N LEU A 6 -6.76 -7.98 -13.99
CA LEU A 6 -7.00 -8.43 -12.61
C LEU A 6 -5.85 -8.09 -11.63
N GLY A 7 -4.90 -7.25 -12.03
CA GLY A 7 -3.81 -6.79 -11.15
C GLY A 7 -4.19 -5.66 -10.19
N LYS A 8 -5.36 -5.73 -9.53
CA LYS A 8 -5.75 -4.74 -8.51
C LYS A 8 -5.04 -5.05 -7.18
N SER A 9 -3.89 -4.39 -7.05
CA SER A 9 -3.18 -4.00 -5.82
C SER A 9 -2.62 -5.09 -4.89
N GLU A 10 -1.81 -6.01 -5.42
CA GLU A 10 -0.66 -6.46 -4.62
C GLU A 10 0.38 -5.34 -4.63
N MET A 11 0.58 -4.64 -3.51
CA MET A 11 1.60 -3.59 -3.44
C MET A 11 2.98 -4.24 -3.63
N SER A 12 3.68 -3.91 -4.72
CA SER A 12 5.06 -4.36 -4.92
C SER A 12 5.93 -3.93 -3.73
N SER A 13 6.94 -4.72 -3.38
CA SER A 13 7.89 -4.35 -2.32
C SER A 13 8.56 -3.00 -2.60
N VAL A 14 8.70 -2.66 -3.89
CA VAL A 14 9.22 -1.38 -4.37
C VAL A 14 8.24 -0.23 -4.10
N ASP A 15 6.93 -0.45 -4.30
CA ASP A 15 5.89 0.55 -4.03
C ASP A 15 5.75 0.82 -2.52
N PHE A 16 5.84 -0.25 -1.72
CA PHE A 16 5.92 -0.13 -0.27
C PHE A 16 7.14 0.68 0.15
N ALA A 17 8.33 0.32 -0.34
CA ALA A 17 9.56 1.03 -0.02
C ALA A 17 9.47 2.51 -0.41
N SER A 18 8.93 2.82 -1.60
CA SER A 18 8.70 4.19 -2.06
C SER A 18 7.78 4.97 -1.11
N THR A 19 6.71 4.33 -0.65
CA THR A 19 5.77 4.91 0.31
C THR A 19 6.43 5.11 1.67
N ALA A 20 7.16 4.10 2.16
CA ALA A 20 7.88 4.12 3.42
C ALA A 20 8.87 5.29 3.49
N LEU A 21 9.66 5.43 2.42
CA LEU A 21 10.61 6.53 2.21
C LEU A 21 9.94 7.90 2.32
N LYS A 22 8.83 8.09 1.61
CA LYS A 22 8.16 9.40 1.48
C LYS A 22 7.37 9.79 2.72
N LYS A 23 6.78 8.84 3.43
CA LYS A 23 5.85 9.11 4.54
C LYS A 23 6.52 9.02 5.92
N TYR A 24 7.45 8.09 6.11
CA TYR A 24 7.98 7.79 7.45
C TYR A 24 9.46 8.14 7.57
N ILE A 25 10.28 7.76 6.58
CA ILE A 25 11.73 7.97 6.67
C ILE A 25 12.12 9.42 6.36
N ALA A 26 11.53 10.05 5.34
CA ALA A 26 11.79 11.44 5.00
C ALA A 26 10.47 12.15 4.64
N PRO A 27 9.59 12.44 5.62
CA PRO A 27 8.29 13.08 5.39
C PRO A 27 8.40 14.46 4.73
N LYS A 28 7.29 14.97 4.19
CA LYS A 28 7.20 16.37 3.74
C LYS A 28 7.52 17.28 4.94
N GLY A 29 8.38 18.27 4.75
CA GLY A 29 8.90 19.13 5.83
C GLY A 29 10.21 18.67 6.47
N SER A 30 10.69 17.45 6.17
CA SER A 30 12.03 17.00 6.64
C SER A 30 13.20 17.68 5.92
N ALA A 31 12.96 18.29 4.76
CA ALA A 31 13.90 19.14 4.02
C ALA A 31 13.16 20.05 3.04
N GLU A 32 13.86 21.05 2.51
CA GLU A 32 13.31 22.09 1.62
C GLU A 32 12.81 21.56 0.28
N ASN A 33 13.52 20.61 -0.32
CA ASN A 33 13.19 20.05 -1.63
C ASN A 33 13.29 18.52 -1.67
N VAL A 34 12.79 17.92 -2.75
CA VAL A 34 12.76 16.45 -2.92
C VAL A 34 14.17 15.85 -2.94
N LYS A 35 15.13 16.53 -3.57
CA LYS A 35 16.51 16.04 -3.67
C LYS A 35 17.15 15.94 -2.28
N ASP A 36 16.90 16.90 -1.41
CA ASP A 36 17.39 16.88 -0.04
C ASP A 36 16.68 15.85 0.82
N ARG A 37 15.38 15.62 0.61
CA ARG A 37 14.67 14.50 1.26
C ARG A 37 15.25 13.15 0.86
N ILE A 38 15.60 12.96 -0.42
CA ILE A 38 16.27 11.73 -0.88
C ILE A 38 17.65 11.60 -0.21
N ARG A 39 18.41 12.69 -0.03
CA ARG A 39 19.69 12.66 0.72
C ARG A 39 19.48 12.30 2.20
N VAL A 40 18.45 12.86 2.84
CA VAL A 40 18.09 12.53 4.22
C VAL A 40 17.76 11.04 4.34
N ALA A 41 16.91 10.53 3.45
CA ALA A 41 16.58 9.11 3.40
C ALA A 41 17.82 8.23 3.16
N ALA A 42 18.67 8.59 2.21
CA ALA A 42 19.90 7.86 1.90
C ALA A 42 20.81 7.75 3.12
N ARG A 43 20.98 8.86 3.87
CA ARG A 43 21.77 8.87 5.11
C ARG A 43 21.14 8.02 6.22
N ARG A 44 19.82 8.08 6.38
CA ARG A 44 19.08 7.29 7.41
C ARG A 44 19.14 5.79 7.13
N LEU A 45 19.14 5.39 5.86
CA LEU A 45 19.21 4.00 5.42
C LEU A 45 20.65 3.49 5.20
N GLY A 46 21.64 4.36 5.17
CA GLY A 46 23.01 4.00 4.78
C GLY A 46 23.14 3.63 3.29
N TRP A 47 22.23 4.11 2.45
CA TRP A 47 22.17 3.78 1.02
C TRP A 47 22.88 4.84 0.17
N SER A 48 23.24 4.46 -1.06
CA SER A 48 23.69 5.45 -2.05
C SER A 48 22.51 6.35 -2.46
N PHE A 49 22.84 7.59 -2.86
CA PHE A 49 21.82 8.53 -3.33
C PHE A 49 21.07 7.99 -4.55
N THR A 50 21.76 7.39 -5.51
CA THR A 50 21.15 6.83 -6.73
C THR A 50 20.19 5.70 -6.39
N ARG A 51 20.60 4.74 -5.56
CA ARG A 51 19.74 3.64 -5.11
C ARG A 51 18.48 4.17 -4.42
N THR A 52 18.67 5.13 -3.51
CA THR A 52 17.56 5.76 -2.78
C THR A 52 16.63 6.50 -3.74
N LYS A 53 17.17 7.22 -4.73
CA LYS A 53 16.38 7.92 -5.76
C LYS A 53 15.55 6.94 -6.58
N ASP A 54 16.13 5.83 -7.01
CA ASP A 54 15.42 4.87 -7.88
C ASP A 54 14.27 4.20 -7.10
N VAL A 55 14.50 3.83 -5.84
CA VAL A 55 13.43 3.33 -4.94
C VAL A 55 12.42 4.42 -4.61
N TRP A 56 12.86 5.66 -4.41
CA TRP A 56 11.98 6.81 -4.16
C TRP A 56 10.97 7.02 -5.28
N TYR A 57 11.36 6.77 -6.54
CA TYR A 57 10.46 6.88 -7.69
C TYR A 57 9.80 5.55 -8.08
N ALA A 58 10.02 4.48 -7.30
CA ALA A 58 9.55 3.15 -7.61
C ALA A 58 9.94 2.73 -9.05
N ASP A 59 11.22 2.91 -9.41
CA ASP A 59 11.71 2.53 -10.74
C ASP A 59 11.41 1.04 -11.01
N PRO A 60 10.72 0.70 -12.11
CA PRO A 60 10.31 -0.68 -12.39
C PRO A 60 11.48 -1.65 -12.61
N ARG A 61 12.70 -1.14 -12.83
CA ARG A 61 13.92 -1.96 -13.01
C ARG A 61 14.57 -2.33 -11.68
N VAL A 62 14.12 -1.72 -10.59
CA VAL A 62 14.67 -1.94 -9.26
C VAL A 62 13.84 -3.00 -8.55
N SER A 63 14.51 -4.00 -7.98
CA SER A 63 13.94 -4.92 -6.99
C SER A 63 14.45 -4.57 -5.59
N ILE A 64 13.64 -4.82 -4.56
CA ILE A 64 14.04 -4.69 -3.15
C ILE A 64 14.31 -6.08 -2.59
N SER A 65 15.51 -6.27 -2.04
CA SER A 65 15.86 -7.50 -1.33
C SER A 65 15.17 -7.60 0.04
N ALA A 66 15.06 -8.80 0.60
CA ALA A 66 14.47 -9.00 1.91
C ALA A 66 15.22 -8.25 3.03
N GLU A 67 16.53 -8.11 2.91
CA GLU A 67 17.34 -7.38 3.89
C GLU A 67 17.12 -5.87 3.81
N GLU A 68 17.12 -5.31 2.60
CA GLU A 68 16.77 -3.90 2.40
C GLU A 68 15.36 -3.58 2.92
N LEU A 69 14.42 -4.51 2.75
CA LEU A 69 13.07 -4.36 3.25
C LEU A 69 13.03 -4.30 4.78
N ARG A 70 13.75 -5.17 5.49
CA ARG A 70 13.85 -5.14 6.97
C ARG A 70 14.45 -3.83 7.47
N VAL A 71 15.48 -3.32 6.81
CA VAL A 71 16.09 -2.03 7.16
C VAL A 71 15.06 -0.90 6.98
N ILE A 72 14.27 -0.93 5.90
CA ILE A 72 13.19 0.04 5.71
C ILE A 72 12.15 -0.08 6.83
N GLU A 73 11.71 -1.28 7.17
CA GLU A 73 10.73 -1.52 8.22
C GLU A 73 11.21 -0.99 9.58
N GLU A 74 12.46 -1.30 9.94
CA GLU A 74 13.10 -0.84 11.17
C GLU A 74 13.16 0.70 11.23
N LYS A 75 13.61 1.36 10.15
CA LYS A 75 13.75 2.83 10.12
C LYS A 75 12.42 3.56 9.96
N ALA A 76 11.44 2.94 9.34
CA ALA A 76 10.11 3.52 9.14
C ALA A 76 9.16 3.23 10.32
N GLY A 77 9.45 2.24 11.16
CA GLY A 77 8.58 1.80 12.25
C GLY A 77 7.29 1.15 11.76
N ILE A 78 7.30 0.60 10.55
CA ILE A 78 6.16 -0.08 9.92
C ILE A 78 6.60 -1.43 9.38
N THR A 79 5.70 -2.39 9.29
CA THR A 79 6.00 -3.71 8.69
C THR A 79 5.46 -3.75 7.27
N TYR A 80 6.19 -4.37 6.34
CA TYR A 80 5.68 -4.71 5.01
C TYR A 80 4.64 -5.81 5.18
N GLY A 81 3.40 -5.37 5.32
CA GLY A 81 2.24 -6.23 5.40
C GLY A 81 1.96 -6.92 4.07
N ARG A 82 2.72 -7.98 3.75
CA ARG A 82 2.17 -9.06 2.90
C ARG A 82 1.02 -9.79 3.62
N ALA A 83 0.86 -9.55 4.92
CA ALA A 83 -0.13 -10.15 5.81
C ALA A 83 -1.43 -9.36 5.96
N GLU A 84 -1.46 -8.03 5.74
CA GLU A 84 -2.69 -7.23 5.93
C GLU A 84 -3.77 -7.51 4.89
N VAL A 85 -3.39 -7.94 3.68
CA VAL A 85 -4.36 -8.39 2.65
C VAL A 85 -5.13 -9.62 3.12
N ARG A 86 -4.48 -10.54 3.85
CA ARG A 86 -5.17 -11.72 4.41
C ARG A 86 -6.19 -11.33 5.46
N GLU A 87 -5.89 -10.34 6.30
CA GLU A 87 -6.79 -9.90 7.36
C GLU A 87 -8.01 -9.18 6.76
N ILE A 88 -7.81 -8.35 5.74
CA ILE A 88 -8.90 -7.71 4.99
C ILE A 88 -9.75 -8.75 4.25
N ASP A 89 -9.12 -9.70 3.55
CA ASP A 89 -9.84 -10.78 2.85
C ASP A 89 -10.59 -11.69 3.84
N GLU A 90 -10.06 -11.89 5.04
CA GLU A 90 -10.72 -12.66 6.09
C GLU A 90 -11.89 -11.90 6.71
N LEU A 91 -11.77 -10.58 6.87
CA LEU A 91 -12.87 -9.70 7.27
C LEU A 91 -13.97 -9.64 6.21
N ILE A 92 -13.59 -9.56 4.92
CA ILE A 92 -14.53 -9.64 3.79
C ILE A 92 -15.22 -11.00 3.78
N ARG A 93 -14.47 -12.10 3.94
CA ARG A 93 -15.05 -13.45 4.00
C ARG A 93 -16.00 -13.61 5.19
N LYS A 94 -15.68 -13.03 6.35
CA LYS A 94 -16.58 -13.01 7.52
C LYS A 94 -17.83 -12.19 7.25
N ALA A 95 -17.71 -11.05 6.57
CA ALA A 95 -18.86 -10.25 6.13
C ALA A 95 -19.72 -11.00 5.10
N ASP A 96 -19.12 -11.68 4.13
CA ASP A 96 -19.83 -12.51 3.14
C ASP A 96 -20.56 -13.68 3.81
N LEU A 97 -19.96 -14.30 4.82
CA LEU A 97 -20.60 -15.36 5.62
C LEU A 97 -21.80 -14.84 6.44
N LEU A 98 -21.69 -13.64 7.02
CA LEU A 98 -22.81 -12.95 7.70
C LEU A 98 -23.95 -12.61 6.72
N LEU A 99 -23.61 -12.24 5.48
CA LEU A 99 -24.58 -11.88 4.45
C LEU A 99 -25.19 -13.09 3.71
N ALA A 100 -24.57 -14.28 3.81
CA ALA A 100 -25.04 -15.50 3.17
C ALA A 100 -25.97 -16.36 4.07
N GLY A 101 -26.19 -15.97 5.32
CA GLY A 101 -27.12 -16.62 6.24
C GLY A 101 -28.60 -16.25 5.98
N PRO A 102 -29.56 -16.93 6.62
CA PRO A 102 -31.01 -16.68 6.49
C PRO A 102 -31.46 -15.25 6.89
N GLU A 103 -30.54 -14.42 7.38
CA GLU A 103 -30.72 -12.99 7.68
C GLU A 103 -30.34 -12.07 6.49
N ALA A 104 -30.01 -12.63 5.32
CA ALA A 104 -29.68 -11.88 4.10
C ALA A 104 -30.74 -10.83 3.73
N ASP A 105 -32.02 -11.11 4.03
CA ASP A 105 -33.13 -10.19 3.80
C ASP A 105 -33.17 -9.05 4.83
N PHE A 106 -32.67 -9.27 6.06
CA PHE A 106 -32.60 -8.25 7.10
C PHE A 106 -31.53 -7.19 6.78
N PHE A 107 -30.38 -7.60 6.24
CA PHE A 107 -29.28 -6.69 5.91
C PHE A 107 -29.28 -6.19 4.47
N ARG A 108 -30.13 -6.76 3.59
CA ARG A 108 -30.27 -6.35 2.17
C ARG A 108 -30.41 -4.84 1.98
N PRO A 109 -31.30 -4.14 2.71
CA PRO A 109 -31.52 -2.71 2.51
C PRO A 109 -30.31 -1.86 2.90
N LEU A 110 -29.57 -2.28 3.93
CA LEU A 110 -28.35 -1.61 4.38
C LEU A 110 -27.23 -1.77 3.35
N VAL A 111 -27.04 -2.98 2.81
CA VAL A 111 -26.05 -3.26 1.77
C VAL A 111 -26.36 -2.50 0.49
N ASP A 112 -27.64 -2.44 0.08
CA ASP A 112 -28.06 -1.70 -1.10
C ASP A 112 -27.84 -0.19 -0.95
N ALA A 113 -28.07 0.36 0.24
CA ALA A 113 -27.76 1.76 0.55
C ALA A 113 -26.25 2.06 0.45
N PHE A 114 -25.39 1.20 1.01
CA PHE A 114 -23.94 1.35 0.89
C PHE A 114 -23.47 1.21 -0.56
N ARG A 115 -24.05 0.28 -1.32
CA ARG A 115 -23.71 0.07 -2.74
C ARG A 115 -24.16 1.26 -3.60
N GLN A 116 -25.32 1.87 -3.32
CA GLN A 116 -25.72 3.12 -3.98
C GLN A 116 -24.78 4.28 -3.66
N MET A 117 -24.39 4.44 -2.39
CA MET A 117 -23.48 5.50 -1.96
C MET A 117 -22.10 5.37 -2.63
N LEU A 118 -21.54 4.16 -2.67
CA LEU A 118 -20.26 3.89 -3.31
C LEU A 118 -20.34 3.96 -4.85
N GLY A 119 -21.47 3.55 -5.43
CA GLY A 119 -21.73 3.69 -6.86
C GLY A 119 -21.89 5.15 -7.31
N ALA A 120 -22.42 6.02 -6.45
CA ALA A 120 -22.55 7.45 -6.71
C ALA A 120 -21.19 8.17 -6.73
N GLN A 121 -20.23 7.74 -5.90
CA GLN A 121 -18.87 8.30 -5.91
C GLN A 121 -18.05 7.91 -7.15
N ASN A 122 -18.43 6.85 -7.86
CA ASN A 122 -17.76 6.41 -9.10
C ASN A 122 -18.33 7.08 -10.37
N ARG A 123 -19.32 7.99 -10.23
CA ARG A 123 -19.94 8.75 -11.33
C ARG A 123 -19.83 10.28 -11.18
N ALA A 124 -19.13 10.76 -10.15
CA ALA A 124 -18.78 12.17 -9.96
C ALA A 124 -17.31 12.40 -10.33
#